data_AF-A0A5E4W4S3-F1
#
_entry.id   AF-A0A5E4W4S3-F1
#
_cell.length_a   1.000
_cell.length_b   1.000
_cell.length_c   1.000
_cell.angle_alpha   90.00
_cell.angle_beta   90.00
_cell.angle_gamma   90.00
#
_symmetry.space_group_name_H-M   'P 1'
#
loop_
_entity.id
_entity.type
_entity.pdbx_description
1 polymer ?
#
loop_
_entity_poly.entity_id
_entity_poly.type
_entity_poly.pdbx_seq_one_letter_code
_entity_poly.pdbx_strand_id
1 'polypeptide(L)'
;MSDTALTPGDDAQAMADEWASAMAEQTAAEEIAPPAAAAAPAAPVFQSLTSAAGAPATHNDIDLILDIPVQMTVELGRTKIAIKNLLQLAQGSVVELDGMAGEPMDVLVNGCLIAQGEVVVVNDKFGIRLTDIITPSERIRKLNR
;
A
#
# COMPACT_ATOMS: atom_id res chain seq x y z
N MET A 1 -8.85 80.67 -25.45
CA MET A 1 -9.44 80.19 -24.19
C MET A 1 -10.81 79.65 -24.54
N SER A 2 -11.00 78.33 -24.35
CA SER A 2 -12.28 77.63 -24.11
C SER A 2 -13.30 77.64 -25.28
N ASP A 3 -14.11 76.62 -25.58
CA ASP A 3 -14.59 75.51 -24.77
C ASP A 3 -15.24 74.39 -25.65
N THR A 4 -15.00 73.15 -25.22
CA THR A 4 -15.70 71.85 -25.29
C THR A 4 -17.12 71.68 -25.91
N ALA A 5 -17.31 70.56 -26.65
CA ALA A 5 -18.38 69.53 -26.58
C ALA A 5 -18.47 68.77 -27.93
N LEU A 6 -18.61 67.43 -28.08
CA LEU A 6 -19.45 66.46 -27.38
C LEU A 6 -19.06 65.00 -27.79
N THR A 7 -19.06 64.09 -26.80
CA THR A 7 -19.36 62.63 -26.79
C THR A 7 -18.60 61.58 -27.64
N PRO A 8 -18.01 60.56 -26.98
CA PRO A 8 -17.68 59.25 -27.56
C PRO A 8 -18.87 58.28 -27.41
N GLY A 9 -19.33 57.67 -28.51
CA GLY A 9 -20.47 56.75 -28.47
C GLY A 9 -20.54 55.68 -29.55
N ASP A 10 -19.67 55.68 -30.57
CA ASP A 10 -19.83 54.80 -31.75
C ASP A 10 -19.05 53.47 -31.68
N ASP A 11 -18.01 53.34 -30.85
CA ASP A 11 -17.15 52.13 -30.89
C ASP A 11 -17.77 50.91 -30.18
N ALA A 12 -18.67 51.13 -29.21
CA ALA A 12 -19.29 50.03 -28.46
C ALA A 12 -20.43 49.35 -29.23
N GLN A 13 -21.11 50.09 -30.13
CA GLN A 13 -22.24 49.58 -30.89
C GLN A 13 -21.78 48.69 -32.06
N ALA A 14 -20.68 49.07 -32.74
CA ALA A 14 -20.09 48.29 -33.82
C ALA A 14 -19.58 46.91 -33.37
N MET A 15 -18.96 46.83 -32.19
CA MET A 15 -18.48 45.57 -31.61
C MET A 15 -19.61 44.63 -31.19
N ALA A 16 -20.77 45.17 -30.77
CA ALA A 16 -21.94 44.37 -30.41
C ALA A 16 -22.61 43.74 -31.64
N ASP A 17 -22.69 44.47 -32.76
CA ASP A 17 -23.29 43.99 -34.01
C ASP A 17 -22.42 42.93 -34.71
N GLU A 18 -21.09 43.06 -34.60
CA GLU A 18 -20.14 42.06 -35.09
C GLU A 18 -20.16 40.77 -34.25
N TRP A 19 -20.32 40.89 -32.93
CA TRP A 19 -20.48 39.75 -32.03
C TRP A 19 -21.83 39.02 -32.22
N ALA A 20 -22.90 39.77 -32.51
CA ALA A 20 -24.23 39.21 -32.77
C ALA A 20 -24.29 38.40 -34.09
N SER A 21 -23.58 38.85 -35.13
CA SER A 21 -23.54 38.16 -36.43
C SER A 21 -22.82 36.80 -36.35
N ALA A 22 -21.76 36.69 -35.54
CA ALA A 22 -21.01 35.45 -35.35
C ALA A 22 -21.79 34.37 -34.57
N MET A 23 -22.66 34.76 -33.64
CA MET A 23 -23.54 33.83 -32.90
C MET A 23 -24.71 33.31 -33.76
N ALA A 24 -25.18 34.14 -34.70
CA ALA A 24 -26.23 33.75 -35.64
C ALA A 24 -25.77 32.67 -36.63
N GLU A 25 -24.49 32.65 -37.04
CA GLU A 25 -23.94 31.61 -37.92
C GLU A 25 -23.76 30.24 -37.24
N GLN A 26 -23.53 30.20 -35.92
CA GLN A 26 -23.46 28.93 -35.18
C GLN A 26 -24.84 28.32 -34.91
N THR A 27 -25.89 29.13 -34.87
CA THR A 27 -27.26 28.67 -34.55
C THR A 27 -28.02 28.19 -35.80
N ALA A 28 -27.60 28.59 -37.00
CA ALA A 28 -28.22 28.17 -38.26
C ALA A 28 -27.68 26.85 -38.83
N ALA A 29 -26.60 26.30 -38.27
CA ALA A 29 -25.98 25.06 -38.74
C ALA A 29 -26.47 23.79 -38.00
N GLU A 30 -27.40 23.92 -37.05
CA GLU A 30 -27.91 22.80 -36.25
C GLU A 30 -29.43 22.65 -36.39
N GLU A 31 -29.90 22.15 -37.53
CA GLU A 31 -30.98 21.14 -37.59
C GLU A 31 -31.18 20.62 -39.03
N ILE A 32 -30.92 19.32 -39.25
CA ILE A 32 -31.79 18.32 -39.94
C ILE A 32 -31.04 16.96 -39.97
N ALA A 33 -31.42 16.09 -39.03
CA ALA A 33 -31.57 14.61 -38.97
C ALA A 33 -30.83 13.61 -39.94
N PRO A 34 -30.62 12.34 -39.50
CA PRO A 34 -29.64 11.37 -40.07
C PRO A 34 -30.20 10.46 -41.18
N PRO A 35 -29.31 9.74 -41.89
CA PRO A 35 -29.49 8.28 -41.94
C PRO A 35 -28.17 7.49 -41.79
N ALA A 36 -28.38 6.25 -41.35
CA ALA A 36 -27.39 5.21 -41.09
C ALA A 36 -26.52 4.86 -42.32
N ALA A 37 -25.21 4.67 -42.10
CA ALA A 37 -24.49 3.43 -42.35
C ALA A 37 -22.96 3.59 -42.18
N ALA A 38 -22.40 2.70 -41.34
CA ALA A 38 -21.05 2.14 -41.41
C ALA A 38 -19.82 3.08 -41.34
N ALA A 39 -19.13 3.08 -40.19
CA ALA A 39 -17.89 2.31 -39.96
C ALA A 39 -16.92 3.00 -38.97
N ALA A 40 -16.55 2.24 -37.93
CA ALA A 40 -15.40 2.38 -37.03
C ALA A 40 -15.34 3.57 -36.04
N PRO A 41 -15.59 3.35 -34.73
CA PRO A 41 -15.12 4.27 -33.71
C PRO A 41 -13.62 4.05 -33.48
N ALA A 42 -12.79 5.02 -33.86
CA ALA A 42 -11.45 5.13 -33.31
C ALA A 42 -11.60 5.45 -31.81
N ALA A 43 -11.44 4.43 -30.96
CA ALA A 43 -11.45 4.61 -29.52
C ALA A 43 -10.34 5.61 -29.12
N PRO A 44 -10.62 6.59 -28.24
CA PRO A 44 -9.56 7.37 -27.64
C PRO A 44 -8.70 6.43 -26.78
N VAL A 45 -7.50 6.12 -27.27
CA VAL A 45 -6.47 5.29 -26.60
C VAL A 45 -5.87 6.00 -25.37
N PHE A 46 -6.32 7.21 -25.04
CA PHE A 46 -5.85 7.95 -23.89
C PHE A 46 -6.92 7.98 -22.80
N GLN A 47 -6.80 7.06 -21.84
CA GLN A 47 -7.52 7.17 -20.56
C GLN A 47 -6.96 8.39 -19.80
N SER A 48 -7.74 9.44 -19.69
CA SER A 48 -7.44 10.60 -18.85
C SER A 48 -7.30 10.15 -17.39
N LEU A 49 -6.06 10.13 -16.88
CA LEU A 49 -5.72 9.78 -15.48
C LEU A 49 -6.03 10.90 -14.47
N THR A 50 -6.82 11.91 -14.84
CA THR A 50 -7.02 13.09 -14.01
C THR A 50 -8.41 13.07 -13.39
N SER A 51 -8.52 12.35 -12.27
CA SER A 51 -8.91 12.92 -10.97
C SER A 51 -9.41 11.80 -10.05
N ALA A 52 -8.49 10.94 -9.60
CA ALA A 52 -8.65 10.28 -8.31
C ALA A 52 -8.28 11.29 -7.23
N ALA A 53 -9.24 12.15 -6.90
CA ALA A 53 -9.16 12.95 -5.69
C ALA A 53 -9.11 12.02 -4.47
N GLY A 54 -7.94 11.95 -3.84
CA GLY A 54 -7.79 11.76 -2.39
C GLY A 54 -8.24 10.42 -1.79
N ALA A 55 -7.41 9.38 -1.92
CA ALA A 55 -7.23 8.38 -0.87
C ALA A 55 -5.81 7.77 -1.02
N PRO A 56 -5.09 7.49 0.07
CA PRO A 56 -3.66 7.18 0.00
C PRO A 56 -3.44 5.81 -0.66
N ALA A 57 -2.69 5.79 -1.76
CA ALA A 57 -2.25 4.58 -2.45
C ALA A 57 -1.23 3.73 -1.65
N THR A 58 -1.10 3.94 -0.34
CA THR A 58 -0.14 3.22 0.52
C THR A 58 -0.68 1.93 1.11
N HIS A 59 -2.00 1.69 1.08
CA HIS A 59 -2.58 0.47 1.66
C HIS A 59 -2.40 -0.77 0.76
N ASN A 60 -2.53 -0.62 -0.56
CA ASN A 60 -2.47 -1.77 -1.47
C ASN A 60 -1.07 -2.42 -1.57
N ASP A 61 0.00 -1.68 -1.31
CA ASP A 61 1.37 -2.22 -1.37
C ASP A 61 1.68 -3.12 -0.17
N ILE A 62 1.05 -2.87 0.99
CA ILE A 62 1.23 -3.72 2.18
C ILE A 62 0.53 -5.06 1.99
N ASP A 63 -0.65 -5.06 1.38
CA ASP A 63 -1.44 -6.29 1.17
C ASP A 63 -0.67 -7.34 0.35
N LEU A 64 0.18 -6.91 -0.60
CA LEU A 64 1.04 -7.81 -1.36
C LEU A 64 2.15 -8.48 -0.53
N ILE A 65 2.58 -7.85 0.57
CA ILE A 65 3.68 -8.33 1.42
C ILE A 65 3.15 -9.30 2.50
N LEU A 66 1.86 -9.23 2.84
CA LEU A 66 1.26 -10.06 3.90
C LEU A 66 1.34 -11.57 3.62
N ASP A 67 1.37 -11.97 2.35
CA ASP A 67 1.38 -13.38 1.93
C ASP A 67 2.78 -13.99 1.86
N ILE A 68 3.84 -13.24 2.20
CA ILE A 68 5.20 -13.75 2.16
C ILE A 68 5.41 -14.74 3.31
N PRO A 69 5.77 -16.02 3.03
CA PRO A 69 6.02 -16.99 4.08
C PRO A 69 7.29 -16.64 4.85
N VAL A 70 7.24 -16.74 6.18
CA VAL A 70 8.39 -16.48 7.05
C VAL A 70 8.67 -17.69 7.94
N GLN A 71 9.96 -17.98 8.15
CA GLN A 71 10.39 -19.00 9.08
C GLN A 71 10.32 -18.48 10.53
N MET A 72 9.54 -19.18 11.34
CA MET A 72 9.47 -18.97 12.79
C MET A 72 10.22 -20.11 13.50
N THR A 73 11.10 -19.74 14.41
CA THR A 73 11.89 -20.67 15.22
C THR A 73 11.44 -20.55 16.66
N VAL A 74 11.30 -21.67 17.34
CA VAL A 74 10.98 -21.68 18.77
C VAL A 74 12.12 -22.39 19.46
N GLU A 75 12.65 -21.75 20.48
CA GLU A 75 13.82 -22.24 21.18
C GLU A 75 13.45 -22.69 22.58
N LEU A 76 13.83 -23.94 22.91
CA LEU A 76 13.77 -24.44 24.29
C LEU A 76 14.76 -23.72 25.19
N GLY A 77 15.91 -23.37 24.65
CA GLY A 77 16.95 -22.65 25.35
C GLY A 77 18.23 -22.62 24.53
N ARG A 78 19.16 -21.77 24.97
CA ARG A 78 20.52 -21.64 24.42
C ARG A 78 21.51 -22.04 25.48
N THR A 79 22.74 -22.37 25.09
CA THR A 79 23.87 -22.42 26.02
C THR A 79 25.16 -22.16 25.27
N LYS A 80 26.22 -21.79 26.00
CA LYS A 80 27.57 -21.61 25.47
C LYS A 80 28.48 -22.67 26.06
N ILE A 81 29.03 -23.51 25.20
CA ILE A 81 30.01 -24.53 25.59
C ILE A 81 31.35 -24.30 24.88
N ALA A 82 32.45 -24.67 25.53
CA ALA A 82 33.77 -24.62 24.91
C ALA A 82 33.86 -25.59 23.72
N ILE A 83 34.61 -25.23 22.68
CA ILE A 83 34.80 -26.06 21.47
C ILE A 83 35.28 -27.47 21.84
N LYS A 84 36.17 -27.58 22.84
CA LYS A 84 36.64 -28.88 23.36
C LYS A 84 35.48 -29.78 23.83
N ASN A 85 34.51 -29.22 24.54
CA ASN A 85 33.37 -29.98 25.07
C ASN A 85 32.40 -30.34 23.94
N LEU A 86 32.19 -29.44 22.97
CA LEU A 86 31.35 -29.70 21.81
C LEU A 86 31.87 -30.88 20.97
N LEU A 87 33.19 -30.97 20.76
CA LEU A 87 33.82 -32.08 20.03
C LEU A 87 33.78 -33.42 20.80
N GLN A 88 33.51 -33.41 22.10
CA GLN A 88 33.40 -34.60 22.94
C GLN A 88 31.96 -35.12 23.05
N LEU A 89 30.98 -34.39 22.51
CA LEU A 89 29.58 -34.82 22.55
C LEU A 89 29.39 -36.11 21.75
N ALA A 90 28.78 -37.10 22.40
CA ALA A 90 28.42 -38.38 21.82
C ALA A 90 26.93 -38.67 22.07
N GLN A 91 26.41 -39.71 21.42
CA GLN A 91 25.04 -40.18 21.66
C GLN A 91 24.83 -40.44 23.17
N GLY A 92 23.77 -39.86 23.72
CA GLY A 92 23.46 -39.94 25.16
C GLY A 92 24.06 -38.83 26.03
N SER A 93 24.85 -37.91 25.45
CA SER A 93 25.31 -36.72 26.19
C SER A 93 24.12 -35.81 26.50
N VAL A 94 24.06 -35.31 27.73
CA VAL A 94 23.06 -34.34 28.18
C VAL A 94 23.73 -32.97 28.27
N VAL A 95 23.12 -31.97 27.64
CA VAL A 95 23.61 -30.58 27.64
C VAL A 95 22.59 -29.72 28.37
N GLU A 96 23.04 -29.01 29.39
CA GLU A 96 22.22 -28.05 30.12
C GLU A 96 22.01 -26.78 29.29
N LEU A 97 20.78 -26.25 29.33
CA LEU A 97 20.40 -25.02 28.63
C LEU A 97 20.15 -23.90 29.65
N ASP A 98 20.30 -22.65 29.22
CA ASP A 98 20.19 -21.47 30.08
C ASP A 98 18.74 -21.18 30.54
N GLY A 99 17.74 -21.83 29.93
CA GLY A 99 16.31 -21.63 30.26
C GLY A 99 15.83 -22.49 31.43
N MET A 100 15.05 -21.91 32.35
CA MET A 100 14.51 -22.66 33.48
C MET A 100 13.28 -23.47 33.08
N ALA A 101 13.14 -24.66 33.69
CA ALA A 101 11.97 -25.50 33.44
C ALA A 101 10.68 -24.79 33.89
N GLY A 102 9.71 -24.72 32.98
CA GLY A 102 8.42 -24.08 33.22
C GLY A 102 8.35 -22.60 32.84
N GLU A 103 9.46 -21.99 32.43
CA GLU A 103 9.43 -20.67 31.79
C GLU A 103 8.87 -20.75 30.36
N PRO A 104 8.20 -19.69 29.87
CA PRO A 104 7.76 -19.64 28.50
C PRO A 104 8.98 -19.63 27.56
N MET A 105 8.86 -20.33 26.45
CA MET A 105 9.87 -20.43 25.39
C MET A 105 9.89 -19.18 24.54
N ASP A 106 11.07 -18.86 24.02
CA ASP A 106 11.26 -17.76 23.09
C ASP A 106 10.81 -18.16 21.68
N VAL A 107 10.03 -17.28 21.06
CA VAL A 107 9.57 -17.41 19.67
C VAL A 107 10.24 -16.33 18.84
N LEU A 108 11.06 -16.77 17.88
CA LEU A 108 11.86 -15.91 17.04
C LEU A 108 11.42 -15.98 15.59
N VAL A 109 11.57 -14.87 14.90
CA VAL A 109 11.41 -14.76 13.46
C VAL A 109 12.63 -14.05 12.90
N ASN A 110 13.29 -14.65 11.92
CA ASN A 110 14.58 -14.18 11.38
C ASN A 110 15.63 -13.88 12.48
N GLY A 111 15.62 -14.66 13.57
CA GLY A 111 16.52 -14.47 14.72
C GLY A 111 16.16 -13.33 15.67
N CYS A 112 15.04 -12.62 15.44
CA CYS A 112 14.51 -11.64 16.38
C CYS A 112 13.41 -12.24 17.25
N LEU A 113 13.49 -12.06 18.57
CA LEU A 113 12.40 -12.37 19.50
C LEU A 113 11.15 -11.54 19.16
N ILE A 114 10.03 -12.22 18.94
CA ILE A 114 8.74 -11.58 18.65
C ILE A 114 7.67 -11.90 19.69
N ALA A 115 7.80 -13.04 20.38
CA ALA A 115 6.82 -13.52 21.32
C ALA A 115 7.45 -14.52 22.29
N GLN A 116 6.72 -14.79 23.37
CA GLN A 116 6.98 -15.88 24.29
C GLN A 116 5.75 -16.77 24.36
N GLY A 117 5.97 -18.06 24.61
CA GLY A 117 4.85 -19.00 24.68
C GLY A 117 5.20 -20.33 25.32
N GLU A 118 4.18 -21.06 25.72
CA GLU A 118 4.31 -22.37 26.33
C GLU A 118 4.02 -23.49 25.34
N VAL A 119 4.71 -24.63 25.49
CA VAL A 119 4.46 -25.82 24.65
C VAL A 119 3.12 -26.42 25.02
N VAL A 120 2.33 -26.67 23.99
CA VAL A 120 1.09 -27.44 24.09
C VAL A 120 1.15 -28.59 23.10
N VAL A 121 0.39 -29.65 23.34
CA VAL A 121 0.22 -30.75 22.39
C VAL A 121 -1.15 -30.63 21.75
N VAL A 122 -1.20 -30.60 20.43
CA VAL A 122 -2.44 -30.52 19.65
C VAL A 122 -2.38 -31.59 18.57
N ASN A 123 -3.32 -32.55 18.60
CA ASN A 123 -3.40 -33.66 17.64
C ASN A 123 -2.06 -34.43 17.51
N ASP A 124 -1.48 -34.83 18.64
CA ASP A 124 -0.17 -35.52 18.73
C ASP A 124 1.02 -34.74 18.14
N LYS A 125 0.85 -33.45 17.87
CA LYS A 125 1.91 -32.54 17.42
C LYS A 125 2.21 -31.52 18.49
N PHE A 126 3.47 -31.10 18.54
CA PHE A 126 3.85 -29.93 19.33
C PHE A 126 3.25 -28.67 18.71
N GLY A 127 2.64 -27.84 19.55
CA GLY A 127 2.18 -26.50 19.25
C GLY A 127 2.64 -25.55 20.35
N ILE A 128 2.44 -24.26 20.13
CA ILE A 128 2.83 -23.23 21.10
C ILE A 128 1.67 -22.29 21.30
N ARG A 129 1.34 -22.06 22.57
CA ARG A 129 0.40 -21.03 22.98
C ARG A 129 1.18 -19.80 23.36
N LEU A 130 0.99 -18.72 22.58
CA LEU A 130 1.65 -17.44 22.85
C LEU A 130 1.09 -16.86 24.14
N THR A 131 1.97 -16.55 25.08
CA THR A 131 1.66 -15.91 26.37
C THR A 131 1.87 -14.40 26.28
N ASP A 132 2.90 -13.97 25.57
CA ASP A 132 3.21 -12.56 25.31
C ASP A 132 3.68 -12.38 23.87
N ILE A 133 3.31 -11.25 23.23
CA ILE A 133 3.66 -10.97 21.83
C ILE A 133 3.74 -9.47 21.58
N ILE A 134 4.78 -9.05 20.86
CA ILE A 134 4.96 -7.64 20.48
C ILE A 134 3.86 -7.17 19.51
N THR A 135 3.71 -5.86 19.40
CA THR A 135 2.68 -5.25 18.54
C THR A 135 2.91 -5.58 17.06
N PRO A 136 1.86 -5.67 16.22
CA PRO A 136 2.01 -5.95 14.79
C PRO A 136 2.97 -4.97 14.08
N SER A 137 2.92 -3.69 14.43
CA SER A 137 3.81 -2.66 13.87
C SER A 137 5.28 -2.90 14.22
N GLU A 138 5.58 -3.41 15.41
CA GLU A 138 6.95 -3.77 15.81
C GLU A 138 7.44 -5.01 15.08
N ARG A 139 6.57 -6.01 14.84
CA ARG A 139 6.95 -7.21 14.06
C ARG A 139 7.43 -6.85 12.67
N ILE A 140 6.68 -5.99 11.96
CA ILE A 140 7.05 -5.52 10.61
C ILE A 140 8.41 -4.81 10.64
N ARG A 141 8.65 -3.99 11.67
CA ARG A 141 9.95 -3.31 11.83
C ARG A 141 11.10 -4.29 12.11
N LYS A 142 10.85 -5.36 12.88
CA LYS A 142 11.86 -6.38 13.20
C LYS A 142 12.15 -7.32 12.03
N LEU A 143 11.18 -7.54 11.14
CA LEU A 143 11.33 -8.32 9.90
C LEU A 143 12.22 -7.61 8.86
N ASN A 144 12.20 -6.28 8.83
CA ASN A 144 12.93 -5.45 7.86
C ASN A 144 14.38 -5.11 8.27
N ARG A 145 14.87 -5.64 9.39
CA ARG A 145 16.24 -5.39 9.88
C ARG A 145 17.09 -6.64 9.70
#